data_AF-A0A3M7MW78-F1
#
_entry.id   AF-A0A3M7MW78-F1
#
_cell.length_a   1.000
_cell.length_b   1.000
_cell.length_c   1.000
_cell.angle_alpha   90.00
_cell.angle_beta   90.00
_cell.angle_gamma   90.00
#
_symmetry.space_group_name_H-M   'P 1'
#
loop_
_entity.id
_entity.type
_entity.pdbx_description
1 polymer ?
#
loop_
_entity_poly.entity_id
_entity_poly.type
_entity_poly.pdbx_seq_one_letter_code
_entity_poly.pdbx_strand_id
1 'polypeptide(L)'
;MILDIDPVVSTADREQADALIARELRKINQEPLHPSVQPLPGTKASELISKEIDRASAGQPREGGIELSRYEAPDEPGLDDDTQTWHKALRTASISSAYLAGRSINMSLLEELGKNTWLISNSQLDEILKSLNKESELLKQETEMINRERQAMQDGAKAEISALEDTWKRAVGQLIEPFDNGFMILQTMVVYRMPNIDAGANGPQTVVQLRWIREWIVPNQAVSYARRGANVIWNLYRKDAPRWLMGQKSLNNRDTLWLWKPLEHCIAEEQINWGFIYFISHPSFYPLFRARLLPILLISIFVYTLLFTFAFLPQVAFLAIFHNGGAWINATILVLGEGAAIVAILFEGFFVDETLVDVFDAVLINEGLGDLVSRGRQLDPTAEDAVKSLGKPTISSVYAPFSLRQIVEFVILLPLNLVPFVGVPLFLFLTGYRAGPFHHWRYFKLHGFSKKERSEYIRQRQLKYTWFGTVAMVLQLVPGLSMFFLLTTAAGSALWATRMERAKRIRDAVMERSDLESYQDHTAA
;
A
#
# COMPACT_ATOMS: atom_id res chain seq x y z
N MET A 1 15.63 -21.68 13.27
CA MET A 1 16.36 -20.42 13.52
C MET A 1 16.50 -19.75 12.17
N ILE A 2 15.66 -18.76 11.91
CA ILE A 2 15.55 -18.09 10.60
C ILE A 2 16.71 -17.09 10.56
N LEU A 3 17.59 -17.20 9.56
CA LEU A 3 18.59 -16.18 9.29
C LEU A 3 17.90 -15.06 8.53
N ASP A 4 17.50 -14.01 9.25
CA ASP A 4 17.04 -12.77 8.65
C ASP A 4 18.25 -11.91 8.20
N ILE A 5 18.04 -10.89 7.34
CA ILE A 5 19.08 -9.96 6.84
C ILE A 5 19.87 -9.34 7.99
N ASP A 6 19.17 -8.96 9.06
CA ASP A 6 19.76 -8.33 10.22
C ASP A 6 20.40 -9.39 11.12
N PRO A 7 21.59 -9.10 11.70
CA PRO A 7 22.17 -9.98 12.70
C PRO A 7 21.21 -10.10 13.90
N VAL A 8 21.33 -11.20 14.64
CA VAL A 8 20.57 -11.39 15.88
C VAL A 8 20.79 -10.18 16.78
N VAL A 9 19.71 -9.45 17.04
CA VAL A 9 19.71 -8.23 17.86
C VAL A 9 20.30 -8.56 19.23
N SER A 10 21.32 -7.80 19.63
CA SER A 10 21.95 -8.01 20.94
C SER A 10 20.97 -7.67 22.07
N THR A 11 21.15 -8.30 23.23
CA THR A 11 20.32 -7.99 24.41
C THR A 11 20.45 -6.51 24.80
N ALA A 12 21.64 -5.93 24.63
CA ALA A 12 21.89 -4.52 24.90
C ALA A 12 21.12 -3.58 23.96
N ASP A 13 21.09 -3.88 22.66
CA ASP A 13 20.33 -3.08 21.68
C ASP A 13 18.82 -3.16 21.97
N ARG A 14 18.34 -4.34 22.38
CA ARG A 14 16.96 -4.55 22.79
C ARG A 14 16.61 -3.74 24.04
N GLU A 15 17.45 -3.79 25.07
CA GLU A 15 17.26 -2.99 26.30
C GLU A 15 17.27 -1.49 25.99
N GLN A 16 18.15 -1.04 25.09
CA GLN A 16 18.19 0.35 24.65
C GLN A 16 16.91 0.76 23.89
N ALA A 17 16.43 -0.09 22.98
CA ALA A 17 15.18 0.14 22.27
C ALA A 17 13.98 0.18 23.23
N ASP A 18 13.90 -0.77 24.16
CA ASP A 18 12.85 -0.83 25.19
C ASP A 18 12.88 0.42 26.09
N ALA A 19 14.06 0.91 26.46
CA ALA A 19 14.20 2.15 27.23
C ALA A 19 13.71 3.38 26.45
N LEU A 20 13.99 3.46 25.15
CA LEU A 20 13.48 4.51 24.26
C LEU A 20 11.96 4.43 24.12
N ILE A 21 11.41 3.23 23.91
CA ILE A 21 9.97 2.99 23.83
C ILE A 21 9.29 3.40 25.15
N ALA A 22 9.82 2.98 26.29
CA ALA A 22 9.29 3.35 27.60
C ALA A 22 9.28 4.86 27.83
N ARG A 23 10.31 5.57 27.34
CA ARG A 23 10.36 7.04 27.38
C ARG A 23 9.27 7.69 26.54
N GLU A 24 8.98 7.16 25.35
CA GLU A 24 7.93 7.69 24.48
C GLU A 24 6.51 7.31 24.97
N LEU A 25 6.33 6.09 25.49
CA LEU A 25 5.05 5.64 26.07
C LEU A 25 4.61 6.49 27.26
N ARG A 26 5.56 6.98 28.09
CA ARG A 26 5.25 7.92 29.19
C ARG A 26 4.58 9.20 28.70
N LYS A 27 4.85 9.65 27.47
CA LYS A 27 4.19 10.82 26.87
C LYS A 27 2.77 10.49 26.42
N ILE A 28 2.58 9.32 25.82
CA ILE A 28 1.29 8.86 25.27
C ILE A 28 0.29 8.56 26.40
N ASN A 29 0.73 7.95 27.50
CA ASN A 29 -0.14 7.62 28.64
C ASN A 29 -0.75 8.85 29.35
N GLN A 30 -0.29 10.07 29.03
CA GLN A 30 -0.87 11.31 29.53
C GLN A 30 -1.98 11.85 28.60
N GLU A 31 -2.08 11.35 27.38
CA GLU A 31 -3.14 11.72 26.44
C GLU A 31 -4.37 10.83 26.67
N PRO A 32 -5.60 11.39 26.67
CA PRO A 32 -6.81 10.59 26.73
C PRO A 32 -6.89 9.65 25.53
N LEU A 33 -7.35 8.42 25.76
CA LEU A 33 -7.55 7.41 24.71
C LEU A 33 -8.35 8.01 23.53
N HIS A 34 -7.93 7.66 22.32
CA HIS A 34 -8.56 8.17 21.11
C HIS A 34 -10.06 7.79 21.06
N PRO A 35 -10.97 8.69 20.66
CA PRO A 35 -12.41 8.44 20.67
C PRO A 35 -12.88 7.23 19.83
N SER A 36 -12.08 6.79 18.86
CA SER A 36 -12.35 5.59 18.04
C SER A 36 -11.97 4.28 18.71
N VAL A 37 -11.31 4.31 19.87
CA VAL A 37 -11.13 3.11 20.69
C VAL A 37 -12.47 2.80 21.32
N GLN A 38 -13.17 1.81 20.79
CA GLN A 38 -14.39 1.33 21.41
C GLN A 38 -14.05 0.88 22.85
N PRO A 39 -14.85 1.27 23.85
CA PRO A 39 -14.69 0.72 25.18
C PRO A 39 -14.79 -0.81 25.07
N LEU A 40 -13.95 -1.52 25.84
CA LEU A 40 -14.00 -2.97 25.87
C LEU A 40 -15.46 -3.40 26.12
N PRO A 41 -16.04 -4.27 25.28
CA PRO A 41 -17.36 -4.82 25.54
C PRO A 41 -17.34 -5.43 26.93
N GLY A 42 -18.15 -4.88 27.85
CA GLY A 42 -18.30 -5.46 29.18
C GLY A 42 -18.75 -6.91 29.02
N THR A 43 -18.08 -7.83 29.70
CA THR A 43 -18.51 -9.22 29.76
C THR A 43 -19.87 -9.26 30.46
N LYS A 44 -20.95 -9.49 29.71
CA LYS A 44 -22.29 -9.71 30.27
C LYS A 44 -22.36 -11.14 30.80
N ALA A 45 -21.67 -11.40 31.91
CA ALA A 45 -21.89 -12.63 32.66
C ALA A 45 -23.29 -12.58 33.28
N SER A 46 -24.00 -13.71 33.28
CA SER A 46 -25.23 -13.88 34.06
C SER A 46 -24.90 -13.67 35.55
N GLU A 47 -25.85 -13.16 36.33
CA GLU A 47 -25.68 -12.88 37.76
C GLU A 47 -25.07 -14.07 38.53
N LEU A 48 -25.47 -15.30 38.18
CA LEU A 48 -24.94 -16.52 38.78
C LEU A 48 -23.46 -16.77 38.44
N ILE A 49 -23.06 -16.48 37.20
CA ILE A 49 -21.68 -16.62 36.74
C ILE A 49 -20.82 -15.54 37.39
N SER A 50 -21.30 -14.30 37.48
CA SER A 50 -20.61 -13.21 38.18
C SER A 50 -20.35 -13.57 39.64
N LYS A 51 -21.36 -14.09 40.36
CA LYS A 51 -21.21 -14.55 41.75
C LYS A 51 -20.17 -15.65 41.91
N GLU A 52 -20.13 -16.63 40.98
CA GLU A 52 -19.12 -17.70 41.02
C GLU A 52 -17.72 -17.18 40.68
N ILE A 53 -17.59 -16.26 39.73
CA ILE A 53 -16.33 -15.59 39.39
C ILE A 53 -15.82 -14.80 40.59
N ASP A 54 -16.68 -14.03 41.25
CA ASP A 54 -16.33 -13.23 42.42
C ASP A 54 -15.91 -14.14 43.59
N ARG A 55 -16.66 -15.21 43.87
CA ARG A 55 -16.33 -16.23 44.87
C ARG A 55 -14.97 -16.89 44.59
N ALA A 56 -14.73 -17.32 43.35
CA ALA A 56 -13.48 -17.95 42.93
C ALA A 56 -12.30 -16.96 43.00
N SER A 57 -12.51 -15.69 42.62
CA SER A 57 -11.50 -14.63 42.70
C SER A 57 -11.13 -14.30 44.15
N ALA A 58 -12.09 -14.40 45.07
CA ALA A 58 -11.87 -14.25 46.52
C ALA A 58 -11.23 -15.50 47.16
N GLY A 59 -10.97 -16.56 46.40
CA GLY A 59 -10.36 -17.80 46.89
C GLY A 59 -11.23 -18.57 47.88
N GLN A 60 -12.53 -18.28 47.95
CA GLN A 60 -13.45 -18.99 48.83
C GLN A 60 -13.62 -20.44 48.32
N PRO A 61 -13.91 -21.43 49.19
CA PRO A 61 -14.33 -22.76 48.76
C PRO A 61 -15.72 -22.70 48.10
N ARG A 62 -16.09 -23.71 47.32
CA ARG A 62 -17.46 -23.81 46.80
C ARG A 62 -18.39 -24.16 47.95
N GLU A 63 -19.38 -23.31 48.21
CA GLU A 63 -20.45 -23.57 49.15
C GLU A 63 -21.69 -24.03 48.37
N GLY A 64 -22.21 -25.21 48.68
CA GLY A 64 -23.35 -25.80 47.97
C GLY A 64 -22.94 -26.73 46.82
N GLY A 65 -22.77 -28.01 47.15
CA GLY A 65 -22.80 -29.10 46.18
C GLY A 65 -24.19 -29.74 46.12
N ILE A 66 -24.33 -30.81 45.34
CA ILE A 66 -25.50 -31.68 45.43
C ILE A 66 -25.50 -32.32 46.82
N GLU A 67 -26.49 -32.00 47.66
CA GLU A 67 -26.65 -32.64 48.95
C GLU A 67 -26.99 -34.12 48.78
N LEU A 68 -26.04 -35.00 49.12
CA LEU A 68 -26.20 -36.45 48.99
C LEU A 68 -27.03 -37.06 50.11
N SER A 69 -27.11 -36.40 51.28
CA SER A 69 -27.89 -36.82 52.45
C SER A 69 -29.39 -36.94 52.16
N ARG A 70 -29.89 -36.25 51.13
CA ARG A 70 -31.29 -36.35 50.66
C ARG A 70 -31.65 -37.75 50.11
N TYR A 71 -30.66 -38.47 49.60
CA TYR A 71 -30.84 -39.77 48.94
C TYR A 71 -30.36 -40.94 49.80
N GLU A 72 -29.81 -40.65 50.97
CA GLU A 72 -29.40 -41.65 51.95
C GLU A 72 -30.63 -42.25 52.65
N ALA A 73 -30.53 -43.50 53.10
CA ALA A 73 -31.62 -44.12 53.83
C ALA A 73 -31.80 -43.39 55.18
N PRO A 74 -33.03 -42.97 55.55
CA PRO A 74 -33.25 -42.34 56.85
C PRO A 74 -33.13 -43.37 57.98
N ASP A 75 -32.64 -42.93 59.13
CA ASP A 75 -32.69 -43.72 60.37
C ASP A 75 -34.14 -43.94 60.79
N GLU A 76 -34.43 -45.12 61.36
CA GLU A 76 -35.76 -45.46 61.84
C GLU A 76 -36.13 -44.59 63.06
N PRO A 77 -37.23 -43.82 63.00
CA PRO A 77 -37.66 -43.02 64.15
C PRO A 77 -38.06 -43.90 65.34
N GLY A 78 -37.85 -43.41 66.55
CA GLY A 78 -38.29 -44.07 67.77
C GLY A 78 -39.83 -44.10 67.89
N LEU A 79 -40.34 -45.06 68.63
CA LEU A 79 -41.79 -45.21 68.89
C LEU A 79 -42.41 -44.01 69.62
N ASP A 80 -41.59 -43.22 70.33
CA ASP A 80 -42.00 -42.03 71.09
C ASP A 80 -41.79 -40.70 70.33
N ASP A 81 -41.33 -40.74 69.06
CA ASP A 81 -41.04 -39.54 68.28
C ASP A 81 -42.30 -38.84 67.72
N ASP A 82 -42.19 -37.52 67.50
CA ASP A 82 -43.29 -36.70 66.99
C ASP A 82 -43.73 -37.09 65.55
N THR A 83 -45.01 -36.83 65.25
CA THR A 83 -45.64 -37.13 63.95
C THR A 83 -44.92 -36.42 62.79
N GLN A 84 -44.35 -35.22 63.03
CA GLN A 84 -43.56 -34.51 62.01
C GLN A 84 -42.25 -35.23 61.66
N THR A 85 -41.60 -35.86 62.64
CA THR A 85 -40.37 -36.65 62.43
C THR A 85 -40.66 -37.88 61.58
N TRP A 86 -41.76 -38.59 61.88
CA TRP A 86 -42.24 -39.71 61.07
C TRP A 86 -42.58 -39.32 59.62
N HIS A 87 -43.27 -38.19 59.41
CA HIS A 87 -43.55 -37.69 58.07
C HIS A 87 -42.28 -37.33 57.29
N LYS A 88 -41.29 -36.73 57.95
CA LYS A 88 -40.00 -36.41 57.34
C LYS A 88 -39.24 -37.68 56.95
N ALA A 89 -39.19 -38.68 57.84
CA ALA A 89 -38.54 -39.96 57.58
C ALA A 89 -39.22 -40.73 56.44
N LEU A 90 -40.55 -40.83 56.42
CA LEU A 90 -41.30 -41.48 55.34
C LEU A 90 -41.09 -40.78 53.99
N ARG A 91 -41.05 -39.45 53.97
CA ARG A 91 -40.79 -38.68 52.76
C ARG A 91 -39.38 -38.94 52.24
N THR A 92 -38.37 -38.94 53.10
CA THR A 92 -36.98 -39.26 52.72
C THR A 92 -36.86 -40.70 52.21
N ALA A 93 -37.51 -41.67 52.88
CA ALA A 93 -37.53 -43.07 52.45
C ALA A 93 -38.22 -43.26 51.07
N SER A 94 -39.30 -42.51 50.82
CA SER A 94 -39.98 -42.54 49.52
C SER A 94 -39.11 -41.94 48.42
N ILE A 95 -38.40 -40.85 48.71
CA ILE A 95 -37.45 -40.21 47.78
C ILE A 95 -36.27 -41.14 47.48
N SER A 96 -35.69 -41.78 48.49
CA SER A 96 -34.57 -42.71 48.30
C SER A 96 -35.00 -43.97 47.54
N SER A 97 -36.19 -44.52 47.81
CA SER A 97 -36.76 -45.65 47.06
C SER A 97 -36.95 -45.31 45.58
N ALA A 98 -37.58 -44.16 45.27
CA ALA A 98 -37.78 -43.71 43.90
C ALA A 98 -36.44 -43.46 43.18
N TYR A 99 -35.45 -42.87 43.86
CA TYR A 99 -34.10 -42.69 43.34
C TYR A 99 -33.40 -44.02 43.04
N LEU A 100 -33.49 -45.01 43.94
CA LEU A 100 -32.91 -46.34 43.73
C LEU A 100 -33.58 -47.08 42.58
N ALA A 101 -34.90 -46.98 42.42
CA ALA A 101 -35.62 -47.52 41.28
C ALA A 101 -35.15 -46.89 39.96
N GLY A 102 -35.02 -45.55 39.92
CA GLY A 102 -34.46 -44.84 38.76
C GLY A 102 -33.00 -45.22 38.49
N ARG A 103 -32.17 -45.36 39.53
CA ARG A 103 -30.77 -45.80 39.41
C ARG A 103 -30.68 -47.22 38.86
N SER A 104 -31.57 -48.13 39.26
CA SER A 104 -31.62 -49.50 38.72
C SER A 104 -31.90 -49.49 37.22
N ILE A 105 -32.87 -48.68 36.77
CA ILE A 105 -33.19 -48.52 35.34
C ILE A 105 -32.00 -47.90 34.59
N ASN A 106 -31.38 -46.85 35.14
CA ASN A 106 -30.23 -46.22 34.52
C ASN A 106 -29.03 -47.19 34.43
N MET A 107 -28.83 -48.04 35.44
CA MET A 107 -27.78 -49.05 35.42
C MET A 107 -28.06 -50.13 34.38
N SER A 108 -29.30 -50.60 34.27
CA SER A 108 -29.65 -51.56 33.21
C SER A 108 -29.45 -50.97 31.81
N LEU A 109 -29.83 -49.70 31.59
CA LEU A 109 -29.56 -49.00 30.34
C LEU A 109 -28.05 -48.83 30.08
N LEU A 110 -27.25 -48.57 31.12
CA LEU A 110 -25.80 -48.45 31.01
C LEU A 110 -25.15 -49.80 30.67
N GLU A 111 -25.64 -50.90 31.25
CA GLU A 111 -25.17 -52.25 30.93
C GLU A 111 -25.48 -52.63 29.47
N GLU A 112 -26.67 -52.28 28.97
CA GLU A 112 -27.08 -52.58 27.60
C GLU A 112 -26.40 -51.68 26.55
N LEU A 113 -26.36 -50.36 26.78
CA LEU A 113 -25.98 -49.37 25.76
C LEU A 113 -24.64 -48.67 26.04
N GLY A 114 -24.12 -48.76 27.27
CA GLY A 114 -22.96 -47.99 27.71
C GLY A 114 -21.70 -48.33 26.92
N LYS A 115 -21.43 -49.62 26.68
CA LYS A 115 -20.26 -50.05 25.88
C LYS A 115 -20.31 -49.47 24.46
N ASN A 116 -21.46 -49.57 23.79
CA ASN A 116 -21.60 -49.09 22.41
C ASN A 116 -21.47 -47.56 22.35
N THR A 117 -22.11 -46.85 23.27
CA THR A 117 -22.05 -45.38 23.35
C THR A 117 -20.62 -44.90 23.63
N TRP A 118 -19.90 -45.58 24.53
CA TRP A 118 -18.51 -45.27 24.84
C TRP A 118 -17.59 -45.48 23.63
N LEU A 119 -17.74 -46.58 22.89
CA LEU A 119 -16.96 -46.84 21.69
C LEU A 119 -17.20 -45.80 20.59
N ILE A 120 -18.46 -45.39 20.38
CA ILE A 120 -18.81 -44.33 19.42
C ILE A 120 -18.16 -43.01 19.83
N SER A 121 -18.28 -42.62 21.11
CA SER A 121 -17.67 -41.40 21.62
C SER A 121 -16.14 -41.42 21.48
N ASN A 122 -15.50 -42.56 21.77
CA ASN A 122 -14.06 -42.71 21.59
C ASN A 122 -13.65 -42.59 20.10
N SER A 123 -14.45 -43.14 19.18
CA SER A 123 -14.24 -42.97 17.74
C SER A 123 -14.35 -41.51 17.31
N GLN A 124 -15.36 -40.78 17.82
CA GLN A 124 -15.52 -39.35 17.54
C GLN A 124 -14.34 -38.52 18.08
N LEU A 125 -13.84 -38.85 19.28
CA LEU A 125 -12.66 -38.18 19.84
C LEU A 125 -11.41 -38.44 19.00
N ASP A 126 -11.23 -39.65 18.49
CA ASP A 126 -10.12 -39.99 17.59
C ASP A 126 -10.22 -39.24 16.24
N GLU A 127 -11.42 -39.09 15.68
CA GLU A 127 -11.66 -38.27 14.50
C GLU A 127 -11.31 -36.79 14.72
N ILE A 128 -11.74 -36.21 15.85
CA ILE A 128 -11.40 -34.83 16.22
C ILE A 128 -9.89 -34.66 16.39
N LEU A 129 -9.24 -35.61 17.06
CA LEU A 129 -7.78 -35.59 17.24
C LEU A 129 -7.05 -35.65 15.89
N LYS A 130 -7.51 -36.50 14.98
CA LYS A 130 -6.96 -36.59 13.62
C LYS A 130 -7.16 -35.30 12.83
N SER A 131 -8.34 -34.67 12.92
CA SER A 131 -8.58 -33.41 12.22
C SER A 131 -7.71 -32.28 12.76
N LEU A 132 -7.57 -32.16 14.09
CA LEU A 132 -6.72 -31.16 14.73
C LEU A 132 -5.24 -31.35 14.38
N ASN A 133 -4.75 -32.59 14.40
CA ASN A 133 -3.37 -32.89 14.00
C ASN A 133 -3.12 -32.53 12.52
N LYS A 134 -4.09 -32.83 11.65
CA LYS A 134 -4.00 -32.45 10.23
C LYS A 134 -3.98 -30.95 10.05
N GLU A 135 -4.82 -30.21 10.75
CA GLU A 135 -4.84 -28.75 10.73
C GLU A 135 -3.51 -28.16 11.23
N SER A 136 -2.97 -28.69 12.33
CA SER A 136 -1.68 -28.27 12.86
C SER A 136 -0.53 -28.51 11.87
N GLU A 137 -0.54 -29.63 11.15
CA GLU A 137 0.48 -29.93 10.14
C GLU A 137 0.35 -29.01 8.92
N LEU A 138 -0.87 -28.73 8.45
CA LEU A 138 -1.11 -27.78 7.37
C LEU A 138 -0.64 -26.37 7.73
N LEU A 139 -0.98 -25.88 8.92
CA LEU A 139 -0.55 -24.57 9.42
C LEU A 139 0.97 -24.48 9.54
N LYS A 140 1.62 -25.58 9.94
CA LYS A 140 3.08 -25.65 10.01
C LYS A 140 3.70 -25.55 8.62
N GLN A 141 3.17 -26.27 7.64
CA GLN A 141 3.64 -26.22 6.25
C GLN A 141 3.45 -24.82 5.64
N GLU A 142 2.30 -24.17 5.91
CA GLU A 142 2.04 -22.79 5.48
C GLU A 142 3.04 -21.81 6.12
N THR A 143 3.29 -21.95 7.43
CA THR A 143 4.29 -21.14 8.13
C THR A 143 5.70 -21.32 7.55
N GLU A 144 6.09 -22.56 7.24
CA GLU A 144 7.38 -22.87 6.60
C GLU A 144 7.46 -22.33 5.17
N MET A 145 6.36 -22.34 4.41
CA MET A 145 6.29 -21.73 3.09
C MET A 145 6.49 -20.21 3.16
N ILE A 146 5.73 -19.53 4.03
CA ILE A 146 5.85 -18.07 4.24
C ILE A 146 7.26 -17.70 4.69
N ASN A 147 7.87 -18.48 5.58
CA ASN A 147 9.24 -18.23 6.03
C ASN A 147 10.25 -18.42 4.90
N ARG A 148 10.07 -19.41 4.01
CA ARG A 148 10.92 -19.58 2.82
C ARG A 148 10.79 -18.42 1.84
N GLU A 149 9.57 -17.96 1.59
CA GLU A 149 9.33 -16.80 0.73
C GLU A 149 9.96 -15.53 1.32
N ARG A 150 9.77 -15.30 2.63
CA ARG A 150 10.39 -14.19 3.35
C ARG A 150 11.91 -14.24 3.22
N GLN A 151 12.50 -15.41 3.43
CA GLN A 151 13.95 -15.59 3.31
C GLN A 151 14.44 -15.27 1.89
N ALA A 152 13.73 -15.75 0.85
CA ALA A 152 14.10 -15.48 -0.55
C ALA A 152 14.04 -13.98 -0.89
N MET A 153 13.00 -13.27 -0.44
CA MET A 153 12.91 -11.81 -0.61
C MET A 153 14.04 -11.09 0.12
N GLN A 154 14.35 -11.55 1.32
CA GLN A 154 15.38 -10.98 2.15
C GLN A 154 16.79 -11.15 1.58
N ASP A 155 17.12 -12.34 1.09
CA ASP A 155 18.40 -12.62 0.44
C ASP A 155 18.58 -11.76 -0.83
N GLY A 156 17.50 -11.54 -1.60
CA GLY A 156 17.50 -10.62 -2.74
C GLY A 156 17.81 -9.18 -2.33
N ALA A 157 17.11 -8.66 -1.32
CA ALA A 157 17.31 -7.29 -0.83
C ALA A 157 18.70 -7.09 -0.20
N LYS A 158 19.24 -8.10 0.49
CA LYS A 158 20.58 -8.06 1.08
C LYS A 158 21.67 -7.85 0.03
N ALA A 159 21.56 -8.51 -1.12
CA ALA A 159 22.51 -8.37 -2.22
C ALA A 159 22.48 -6.93 -2.78
N GLU A 160 21.29 -6.35 -2.94
CA GLU A 160 21.12 -4.97 -3.41
C GLU A 160 21.65 -3.94 -2.40
N ILE A 161 21.29 -4.07 -1.12
CA ILE A 161 21.77 -3.17 -0.05
C ILE A 161 23.29 -3.21 0.04
N SER A 162 23.90 -4.40 -0.02
CA SER A 162 25.36 -4.54 0.01
C SER A 162 26.01 -3.88 -1.21
N ALA A 163 25.43 -4.04 -2.40
CA ALA A 163 25.92 -3.40 -3.63
C ALA A 163 25.79 -1.87 -3.57
N LEU A 164 24.70 -1.34 -3.02
CA LEU A 164 24.51 0.10 -2.80
C LEU A 164 25.49 0.64 -1.76
N GLU A 165 25.72 -0.09 -0.67
CA GLU A 165 26.69 0.29 0.36
C GLU A 165 28.11 0.33 -0.20
N ASP A 166 28.51 -0.67 -0.98
CA ASP A 166 29.81 -0.70 -1.65
C ASP A 166 29.96 0.42 -2.67
N THR A 167 28.92 0.68 -3.46
CA THR A 167 28.91 1.77 -4.44
C THR A 167 29.02 3.12 -3.74
N TRP A 168 28.30 3.31 -2.63
CA TRP A 168 28.40 4.49 -1.80
C TRP A 168 29.79 4.64 -1.18
N LYS A 169 30.36 3.58 -0.60
CA LYS A 169 31.74 3.57 -0.06
C LYS A 169 32.76 3.95 -1.13
N ARG A 170 32.64 3.42 -2.36
CA ARG A 170 33.51 3.78 -3.49
C ARG A 170 33.32 5.24 -3.90
N ALA A 171 32.08 5.72 -4.00
CA ALA A 171 31.80 7.11 -4.36
C ALA A 171 32.38 8.09 -3.32
N VAL A 172 32.23 7.77 -2.03
CA VAL A 172 32.84 8.53 -0.93
C VAL A 172 34.37 8.45 -1.00
N GLY A 173 34.94 7.26 -1.25
CA GLY A 173 36.38 7.06 -1.42
C GLY A 173 36.95 7.87 -2.59
N GLN A 174 36.32 7.83 -3.76
CA GLN A 174 36.69 8.60 -4.94
C GLN A 174 36.58 10.11 -4.75
N LEU A 175 35.69 10.58 -3.87
CA LEU A 175 35.66 11.99 -3.49
C LEU A 175 36.83 12.34 -2.57
N ILE A 176 37.24 11.45 -1.68
CA ILE A 176 38.32 11.69 -0.69
C ILE A 176 39.72 11.53 -1.31
N GLU A 177 39.95 10.54 -2.17
CA GLU A 177 41.25 10.22 -2.77
C GLU A 177 41.93 11.42 -3.48
N PRO A 178 41.24 12.25 -4.28
CA PRO A 178 41.82 13.44 -4.90
C PRO A 178 42.24 14.50 -3.88
N PHE A 179 41.52 14.62 -2.74
CA PHE A 179 41.90 15.54 -1.68
C PHE A 179 43.16 15.05 -0.95
N ASP A 180 43.26 13.76 -0.66
CA ASP A 180 44.45 13.18 -0.03
C ASP A 180 45.67 13.20 -0.98
N ASN A 181 45.49 12.84 -2.26
CA ASN A 181 46.54 12.91 -3.27
C ASN A 181 46.96 14.35 -3.57
N GLY A 182 46.01 15.29 -3.65
CA GLY A 182 46.29 16.71 -3.80
C GLY A 182 47.05 17.28 -2.60
N PHE A 183 46.73 16.84 -1.39
CA PHE A 183 47.47 17.18 -0.18
C PHE A 183 48.91 16.65 -0.22
N MET A 184 49.11 15.40 -0.63
CA MET A 184 50.45 14.79 -0.78
C MET A 184 51.30 15.46 -1.87
N ILE A 185 50.69 15.85 -3.01
CA ILE A 185 51.34 16.60 -4.09
C ILE A 185 51.74 18.00 -3.64
N LEU A 186 50.87 18.69 -2.88
CA LEU A 186 51.20 19.99 -2.29
C LEU A 186 52.32 19.89 -1.27
N GLN A 187 52.34 18.83 -0.45
CA GLN A 187 53.40 18.59 0.52
C GLN A 187 54.74 18.30 -0.16
N THR A 188 54.76 17.52 -1.23
CA THR A 188 55.97 17.26 -2.03
C THR A 188 56.43 18.48 -2.85
N MET A 189 55.52 19.28 -3.40
CA MET A 189 55.87 20.53 -4.09
C MET A 189 56.45 21.60 -3.14
N VAL A 190 55.95 21.69 -1.91
CA VAL A 190 56.50 22.60 -0.89
C VAL A 190 57.90 22.16 -0.45
N VAL A 191 58.15 20.86 -0.35
CA VAL A 191 59.48 20.30 0.00
C VAL A 191 60.49 20.44 -1.15
N TYR A 192 60.08 20.30 -2.41
CA TYR A 192 60.97 20.42 -3.57
C TYR A 192 61.21 21.86 -4.07
N ARG A 193 60.39 22.84 -3.66
CA ARG A 193 60.47 24.25 -4.12
C ARG A 193 61.13 25.21 -3.11
N MET A 194 61.90 24.71 -2.15
CA MET A 194 62.76 25.55 -1.30
C MET A 194 64.24 25.18 -1.49
N PRO A 195 64.97 25.83 -2.41
CA PRO A 195 66.41 25.96 -2.28
C PRO A 195 66.75 27.02 -1.23
N ASN A 196 67.70 26.69 -0.36
CA ASN A 196 68.39 27.54 0.63
C ASN A 196 68.19 29.05 0.46
N ILE A 197 67.63 29.70 1.47
CA ILE A 197 67.93 31.10 1.75
C ILE A 197 68.47 31.17 3.17
N ASP A 198 69.79 31.25 3.24
CA ASP A 198 70.56 31.66 4.40
C ASP A 198 70.26 33.12 4.78
N ALA A 199 70.37 33.36 6.09
CA ALA A 199 70.74 34.60 6.76
C ALA A 199 69.89 35.88 6.55
N GLY A 200 69.17 36.24 7.62
CA GLY A 200 69.31 37.54 8.27
C GLY A 200 68.65 38.76 7.62
N ALA A 201 67.44 39.11 8.05
CA ALA A 201 67.00 40.50 8.20
C ALA A 201 65.67 40.57 8.97
N ASN A 202 65.63 41.49 9.93
CA ASN A 202 64.54 41.74 10.87
C ASN A 202 63.26 42.24 10.18
N GLY A 203 62.11 41.72 10.60
CA GLY A 203 60.80 42.31 10.34
C GLY A 203 59.65 41.52 10.99
N PRO A 204 58.80 42.15 11.82
CA PRO A 204 57.67 41.45 12.49
C PRO A 204 56.57 40.99 11.52
N GLN A 205 56.70 41.22 10.21
CA GLN A 205 55.73 40.79 9.21
C GLN A 205 55.94 39.35 8.72
N THR A 206 57.16 38.81 8.77
CA THR A 206 57.47 37.45 8.28
C THR A 206 57.05 36.37 9.28
N VAL A 207 57.05 36.68 10.58
CA VAL A 207 56.60 35.76 11.65
C VAL A 207 55.07 35.69 11.72
N VAL A 208 54.36 36.77 11.35
CA VAL A 208 52.89 36.79 11.31
C VAL A 208 52.34 35.99 10.13
N GLN A 209 53.03 35.98 8.99
CA GLN A 209 52.63 35.16 7.83
C GLN A 209 52.80 33.66 8.06
N LEU A 210 53.84 33.23 8.79
CA LEU A 210 54.05 31.81 9.11
C LEU A 210 53.09 31.29 10.19
N ARG A 211 52.61 32.15 11.09
CA ARG A 211 51.57 31.81 12.08
C ARG A 211 50.20 31.64 11.42
N TRP A 212 49.87 32.51 10.45
CA TRP A 212 48.64 32.44 9.67
C TRP A 212 48.52 31.15 8.85
N ILE A 213 49.62 30.71 8.23
CA ILE A 213 49.63 29.47 7.42
C ILE A 213 49.52 28.23 8.31
N ARG A 214 50.11 28.24 9.51
CA ARG A 214 50.02 27.12 10.47
C ARG A 214 48.65 27.00 11.13
N GLU A 215 47.94 28.12 11.35
CA GLU A 215 46.58 28.13 11.92
C GLU A 215 45.49 27.79 10.88
N TRP A 216 45.76 27.97 9.59
CA TRP A 216 44.87 27.56 8.50
C TRP A 216 44.89 26.05 8.22
N ILE A 217 45.96 25.35 8.64
CA ILE A 217 46.15 23.90 8.44
C ILE A 217 45.82 23.15 9.75
N VAL A 218 44.60 23.35 10.28
CA VAL A 218 44.04 22.52 11.37
C VAL A 218 42.61 22.07 10.99
N PRO A 219 42.25 20.77 11.14
CA PRO A 219 41.16 20.12 10.38
C PRO A 219 39.73 20.44 10.84
N ASN A 220 39.51 21.45 11.69
CA ASN A 220 38.25 21.57 12.45
C ASN A 220 37.21 22.54 11.87
N GLN A 221 37.50 23.33 10.84
CA GLN A 221 36.51 24.27 10.29
C GLN A 221 35.71 23.70 9.11
N ALA A 222 36.29 22.87 8.24
CA ALA A 222 35.60 22.33 7.06
C ALA A 222 34.42 21.41 7.40
N VAL A 223 34.56 20.57 8.44
CA VAL A 223 33.46 19.72 8.97
C VAL A 223 32.33 20.56 9.57
N SER A 224 32.64 21.74 10.14
CA SER A 224 31.64 22.65 10.72
C SER A 224 30.82 23.41 9.68
N TYR A 225 31.39 23.65 8.48
CA TYR A 225 30.71 24.31 7.36
C TYR A 225 29.89 23.33 6.54
N ALA A 226 30.34 22.09 6.36
CA ALA A 226 29.51 21.02 5.79
C ALA A 226 28.30 20.68 6.68
N ARG A 227 28.50 20.65 8.01
CA ARG A 227 27.41 20.43 8.98
C ARG A 227 26.46 21.62 9.10
N ARG A 228 26.94 22.86 8.94
CA ARG A 228 26.10 24.07 8.89
C ARG A 228 25.36 24.21 7.56
N GLY A 229 25.99 23.87 6.43
CA GLY A 229 25.36 23.81 5.11
C GLY A 229 24.24 22.77 5.04
N ALA A 230 24.48 21.57 5.58
CA ALA A 230 23.47 20.52 5.72
C ALA A 230 22.31 20.95 6.65
N ASN A 231 22.60 21.64 7.76
CA ASN A 231 21.58 22.18 8.65
C ASN A 231 20.81 23.38 8.06
N VAL A 232 21.41 24.19 7.18
CA VAL A 232 20.73 25.30 6.49
C VAL A 232 19.82 24.76 5.38
N ILE A 233 20.26 23.75 4.64
CA ILE A 233 19.43 23.06 3.62
C ILE A 233 18.27 22.31 4.31
N TRP A 234 18.53 21.65 5.44
CA TRP A 234 17.49 21.02 6.27
C TRP A 234 16.49 22.02 6.88
N ASN A 235 16.96 23.21 7.30
CA ASN A 235 16.09 24.27 7.84
C ASN A 235 15.34 25.07 6.76
N LEU A 236 15.89 25.17 5.54
CA LEU A 236 15.19 25.74 4.37
C LEU A 236 14.06 24.81 3.90
N TYR A 237 14.27 23.49 3.93
CA TYR A 237 13.21 22.51 3.65
C TYR A 237 12.08 22.52 4.70
N ARG A 238 12.39 22.94 5.94
CA ARG A 238 11.45 23.01 7.06
C ARG A 238 10.60 24.28 7.10
N LYS A 239 11.06 25.39 6.50
CA LYS A 239 10.44 26.72 6.68
C LYS A 239 9.42 27.14 5.60
N ASP A 240 9.51 26.63 4.37
CA ASP A 240 8.68 27.12 3.26
C ASP A 240 7.83 26.04 2.54
N ALA A 241 7.60 24.89 3.18
CA ALA A 241 6.60 23.94 2.71
C ALA A 241 5.17 24.51 2.90
N PRO A 242 4.31 24.55 1.86
CA PRO A 242 2.99 25.13 1.96
C PRO A 242 2.12 24.41 2.99
N ARG A 243 1.42 25.19 3.84
CA ARG A 243 0.62 24.80 5.03
C ARG A 243 -0.45 23.71 4.85
N TRP A 244 -0.64 23.14 3.67
CA TRP A 244 -1.47 21.94 3.47
C TRP A 244 -0.70 20.62 3.71
N LEU A 245 0.63 20.70 3.91
CA LEU A 245 1.50 19.55 4.25
C LEU A 245 1.68 19.30 5.76
N MET A 246 1.25 20.22 6.64
CA MET A 246 1.34 20.05 8.10
C MET A 246 0.04 20.46 8.80
N GLY A 247 -1.02 19.70 8.53
CA GLY A 247 -2.19 19.63 9.41
C GLY A 247 -1.87 18.75 10.62
N GLN A 248 -1.11 19.30 11.59
CA GLN A 248 -0.87 18.63 12.86
C GLN A 248 -2.13 18.78 13.74
N LYS A 249 -3.07 17.85 13.57
CA LYS A 249 -3.97 17.41 14.65
C LYS A 249 -3.55 15.99 15.01
N SER A 250 -3.33 15.77 16.30
CA SER A 250 -2.91 14.51 16.93
C SER A 250 -3.41 13.28 16.16
N LEU A 251 -2.46 12.50 15.63
CA LEU A 251 -2.72 11.20 15.02
C LEU A 251 -1.88 10.17 15.76
N ASN A 252 -2.61 9.19 16.27
CA ASN A 252 -2.19 8.16 17.20
C ASN A 252 -1.23 7.16 16.50
N ASN A 253 -0.37 6.48 17.26
CA ASN A 253 0.73 5.64 16.76
C ASN A 253 0.28 4.31 16.07
N ARG A 254 -0.93 4.26 15.52
CA ARG A 254 -1.40 3.27 14.54
C ARG A 254 -1.40 3.82 13.10
N ASP A 255 -1.22 5.12 12.95
CA ASP A 255 -1.32 5.77 11.64
C ASP A 255 0.05 5.99 11.00
N THR A 256 1.18 5.90 11.70
CA THR A 256 2.54 6.03 11.12
C THR A 256 2.97 4.89 10.18
N LEU A 257 2.13 3.85 10.03
CA LEU A 257 2.22 2.84 8.96
C LEU A 257 1.60 3.30 7.61
N TRP A 258 1.04 4.51 7.52
CA TRP A 258 0.46 5.08 6.30
C TRP A 258 1.45 5.54 5.22
N LEU A 259 2.73 5.73 5.55
CA LEU A 259 3.74 6.18 4.59
C LEU A 259 4.41 5.01 3.85
N TRP A 260 4.34 3.79 4.41
CA TRP A 260 5.03 2.61 3.86
C TRP A 260 4.10 1.43 3.51
N LYS A 261 2.89 1.33 4.08
CA LYS A 261 1.88 0.34 3.63
C LYS A 261 1.40 0.48 2.17
N PRO A 262 1.47 1.65 1.48
CA PRO A 262 1.08 1.72 0.07
C PRO A 262 2.07 1.06 -0.90
N LEU A 263 3.32 0.83 -0.48
CA LEU A 263 4.37 0.21 -1.31
C LEU A 263 4.31 -1.33 -1.28
N GLU A 264 3.81 -1.92 -0.20
CA GLU A 264 3.66 -3.38 -0.07
C GLU A 264 2.48 -3.94 -0.90
N HIS A 265 1.56 -3.08 -1.33
CA HIS A 265 0.43 -3.41 -2.22
C HIS A 265 0.30 -2.37 -3.34
N CYS A 266 1.28 -2.31 -4.24
CA CYS A 266 1.19 -1.54 -5.48
C CYS A 266 0.18 -2.16 -6.47
N ILE A 267 -1.11 -2.20 -6.07
CA ILE A 267 -2.27 -2.65 -6.87
C ILE A 267 -2.30 -1.95 -8.23
N ALA A 268 -1.78 -0.72 -8.33
CA ALA A 268 -1.75 0.06 -9.56
C ALA A 268 -0.70 -0.43 -10.60
N GLU A 269 0.42 -1.00 -10.17
CA GLU A 269 1.36 -1.68 -11.08
C GLU A 269 0.74 -2.99 -11.61
N GLU A 270 0.05 -3.70 -10.72
CA GLU A 270 -0.75 -4.87 -11.08
C GLU A 270 -1.78 -4.54 -12.17
N GLN A 271 -2.55 -3.44 -12.02
CA GLN A 271 -3.64 -3.12 -12.95
C GLN A 271 -3.17 -2.80 -14.37
N ILE A 272 -2.03 -2.11 -14.51
CA ILE A 272 -1.51 -1.75 -15.84
C ILE A 272 -0.96 -2.99 -16.54
N ASN A 273 -0.25 -3.85 -15.81
CA ASN A 273 0.21 -5.13 -16.33
C ASN A 273 -0.97 -6.04 -16.71
N TRP A 274 -2.01 -6.11 -15.86
CA TRP A 274 -3.24 -6.81 -16.20
C TRP A 274 -3.95 -6.19 -17.41
N GLY A 275 -3.96 -4.86 -17.56
CA GLY A 275 -4.51 -4.18 -18.73
C GLY A 275 -3.79 -4.56 -20.02
N PHE A 276 -2.47 -4.65 -19.99
CA PHE A 276 -1.65 -5.14 -21.10
C PHE A 276 -1.98 -6.60 -21.46
N ILE A 277 -1.96 -7.49 -20.46
CA ILE A 277 -2.27 -8.91 -20.66
C ILE A 277 -3.69 -9.05 -21.20
N TYR A 278 -4.65 -8.36 -20.60
CA TYR A 278 -6.06 -8.41 -20.97
C TYR A 278 -6.27 -7.98 -22.42
N PHE A 279 -5.67 -6.86 -22.85
CA PHE A 279 -5.80 -6.36 -24.21
C PHE A 279 -5.23 -7.33 -25.24
N ILE A 280 -4.12 -8.00 -24.94
CA ILE A 280 -3.50 -9.01 -25.82
C ILE A 280 -4.30 -10.34 -25.80
N SER A 281 -4.84 -10.72 -24.64
CA SER A 281 -5.59 -11.97 -24.51
C SER A 281 -6.97 -11.93 -25.18
N HIS A 282 -7.50 -10.74 -25.50
CA HIS A 282 -8.83 -10.58 -26.09
C HIS A 282 -8.75 -10.03 -27.54
N PRO A 283 -8.84 -10.90 -28.56
CA PRO A 283 -8.76 -10.50 -29.97
C PRO A 283 -9.83 -9.48 -30.42
N SER A 284 -10.94 -9.39 -29.68
CA SER A 284 -12.05 -8.46 -29.95
C SER A 284 -11.66 -6.98 -29.88
N PHE A 285 -10.56 -6.63 -29.19
CA PHE A 285 -10.07 -5.25 -29.08
C PHE A 285 -9.13 -4.84 -30.23
N TYR A 286 -8.58 -5.79 -30.99
CA TYR A 286 -7.62 -5.50 -32.07
C TYR A 286 -8.18 -4.64 -33.21
N PRO A 287 -9.46 -4.78 -33.61
CA PRO A 287 -10.07 -3.86 -34.57
C PRO A 287 -10.02 -2.40 -34.12
N LEU A 288 -10.20 -2.12 -32.82
CA LEU A 288 -10.17 -0.76 -32.27
C LEU A 288 -8.77 -0.12 -32.41
N PHE A 289 -7.72 -0.90 -32.18
CA PHE A 289 -6.34 -0.45 -32.39
C PHE A 289 -6.02 -0.25 -33.87
N ARG A 290 -6.34 -1.24 -34.73
CA ARG A 290 -6.04 -1.19 -36.16
C ARG A 290 -6.76 -0.05 -36.88
N ALA A 291 -8.00 0.25 -36.49
CA ALA A 291 -8.77 1.35 -37.06
C ALA A 291 -8.09 2.73 -36.89
N ARG A 292 -7.18 2.86 -35.92
CA ARG A 292 -6.49 4.13 -35.62
C ARG A 292 -5.06 4.21 -36.18
N LEU A 293 -4.51 3.11 -36.69
CA LEU A 293 -3.17 3.08 -37.30
C LEU A 293 -3.10 3.86 -38.63
N LEU A 294 -4.17 3.87 -39.42
CA LEU A 294 -4.20 4.65 -40.66
C LEU A 294 -4.29 6.16 -40.39
N PRO A 295 -5.21 6.66 -39.54
CA PRO A 295 -5.24 8.07 -39.15
C PRO A 295 -3.93 8.58 -38.54
N ILE A 296 -3.30 7.83 -37.63
CA ILE A 296 -2.02 8.26 -37.02
C ILE A 296 -0.90 8.36 -38.05
N LEU A 297 -0.88 7.46 -39.04
CA LEU A 297 0.10 7.49 -40.13
C LEU A 297 -0.14 8.68 -41.06
N LEU A 298 -1.39 8.98 -41.40
CA LEU A 298 -1.71 10.14 -42.24
C LEU A 298 -1.37 11.46 -41.53
N ILE A 299 -1.70 11.58 -40.25
CA ILE A 299 -1.38 12.77 -39.43
C ILE A 299 0.12 12.91 -39.27
N SER A 300 0.84 11.83 -38.99
CA SER A 300 2.30 11.90 -38.81
C SER A 300 3.00 12.32 -40.11
N ILE A 301 2.62 11.75 -41.26
CA ILE A 301 3.14 12.17 -42.57
C ILE A 301 2.87 13.65 -42.80
N PHE A 302 1.64 14.11 -42.55
CA PHE A 302 1.26 15.51 -42.73
C PHE A 302 2.07 16.46 -41.82
N VAL A 303 2.14 16.17 -40.51
CA VAL A 303 2.87 16.99 -39.52
C VAL A 303 4.36 17.03 -39.82
N TYR A 304 4.99 15.88 -40.07
CA TYR A 304 6.42 15.84 -40.38
C TYR A 304 6.73 16.52 -41.71
N THR A 305 5.88 16.39 -42.74
CA THR A 305 6.07 17.13 -44.00
C THR A 305 6.08 18.64 -43.75
N LEU A 306 5.16 19.14 -42.93
CA LEU A 306 5.09 20.56 -42.57
C LEU A 306 6.33 21.00 -41.77
N LEU A 307 6.72 20.24 -40.74
CA LEU A 307 7.88 20.59 -39.91
C LEU A 307 9.20 20.53 -40.69
N PHE A 308 9.41 19.50 -41.51
CA PHE A 308 10.62 19.40 -42.33
C PHE A 308 10.68 20.45 -43.44
N THR A 309 9.52 20.90 -43.95
CA THR A 309 9.48 21.96 -44.97
C THR A 309 9.75 23.35 -44.36
N PHE A 310 9.12 23.67 -43.21
CA PHE A 310 9.10 25.04 -42.69
C PHE A 310 9.98 25.26 -41.45
N ALA A 311 10.12 24.28 -40.56
CA ALA A 311 10.84 24.44 -39.29
C ALA A 311 12.29 23.93 -39.34
N PHE A 312 12.56 22.89 -40.14
CA PHE A 312 13.88 22.24 -40.17
C PHE A 312 15.01 23.18 -40.60
N LEU A 313 14.86 23.90 -41.73
CA LEU A 313 15.89 24.81 -42.22
C LEU A 313 16.20 25.96 -41.22
N PRO A 314 15.20 26.67 -40.65
CA PRO A 314 15.45 27.63 -39.58
C PRO A 314 16.18 27.04 -38.36
N GLN A 315 15.81 25.84 -37.92
CA GLN A 315 16.44 25.17 -36.76
C GLN A 315 17.90 24.77 -37.05
N VAL A 316 18.19 24.26 -38.25
CA VAL A 316 19.57 24.01 -38.70
C VAL A 316 20.38 25.30 -38.68
N ALA A 317 19.83 26.40 -39.18
CA ALA A 317 20.52 27.68 -39.21
C ALA A 317 20.85 28.20 -37.80
N PHE A 318 19.90 28.07 -36.86
CA PHE A 318 20.10 28.44 -35.46
C PHE A 318 21.15 27.56 -34.78
N LEU A 319 21.07 26.24 -34.94
CA LEU A 319 22.01 25.29 -34.33
C LEU A 319 23.42 25.37 -34.95
N ALA A 320 23.53 25.79 -36.21
CA ALA A 320 24.82 25.98 -36.88
C ALA A 320 25.68 27.04 -36.18
N ILE A 321 25.07 28.02 -35.49
CA ILE A 321 25.79 29.05 -34.72
C ILE A 321 26.61 28.43 -33.59
N PHE A 322 26.11 27.35 -32.97
CA PHE A 322 26.75 26.74 -31.80
C PHE A 322 27.48 25.45 -32.14
N HIS A 323 26.93 24.61 -33.02
CA HIS A 323 27.34 23.21 -33.20
C HIS A 323 27.94 22.93 -34.60
N ASN A 324 28.09 23.94 -35.47
CA ASN A 324 28.68 23.85 -36.81
C ASN A 324 28.16 22.63 -37.61
N GLY A 325 29.03 21.67 -37.94
CA GLY A 325 28.68 20.49 -38.74
C GLY A 325 27.69 19.53 -38.07
N GLY A 326 27.60 19.54 -36.73
CA GLY A 326 26.63 18.73 -35.98
C GLY A 326 25.20 19.28 -36.01
N ALA A 327 24.99 20.47 -36.57
CA ALA A 327 23.68 21.13 -36.60
C ALA A 327 22.62 20.34 -37.36
N TRP A 328 22.98 19.68 -38.47
CA TRP A 328 22.05 18.88 -39.27
C TRP A 328 21.50 17.68 -38.50
N ILE A 329 22.37 16.96 -37.77
CA ILE A 329 21.97 15.79 -36.96
C ILE A 329 21.13 16.25 -35.76
N ASN A 330 21.58 17.28 -35.04
CA ASN A 330 20.86 17.80 -33.88
C ASN A 330 19.49 18.39 -34.26
N ALA A 331 19.39 19.12 -35.38
CA ALA A 331 18.12 19.66 -35.87
C ALA A 331 17.18 18.53 -36.31
N THR A 332 17.71 17.45 -36.90
CA THR A 332 16.89 16.28 -37.25
C THR A 332 16.30 15.65 -35.99
N ILE A 333 17.10 15.44 -34.94
CA ILE A 333 16.61 14.89 -33.66
C ILE A 333 15.58 15.82 -33.03
N LEU A 334 15.80 17.14 -33.07
CA LEU A 334 14.88 18.14 -32.53
C LEU A 334 13.53 18.14 -33.27
N VAL A 335 13.53 18.21 -34.60
CA VAL A 335 12.31 18.14 -35.42
C VAL A 335 11.56 16.83 -35.20
N LEU A 336 12.28 15.70 -35.09
CA LEU A 336 11.67 14.41 -34.79
C LEU A 336 11.01 14.41 -33.40
N GLY A 337 11.65 15.00 -32.38
CA GLY A 337 11.09 15.13 -31.04
C GLY A 337 9.86 16.04 -30.97
N GLU A 338 9.94 17.22 -31.57
CA GLU A 338 8.83 18.18 -31.65
C GLU A 338 7.65 17.60 -32.45
N GLY A 339 7.94 16.96 -33.58
CA GLY A 339 6.93 16.29 -34.38
C GLY A 339 6.25 15.14 -33.65
N ALA A 340 7.00 14.33 -32.90
CA ALA A 340 6.43 13.27 -32.07
C ALA A 340 5.46 13.83 -31.01
N ALA A 341 5.82 14.94 -30.35
CA ALA A 341 4.96 15.61 -29.37
C ALA A 341 3.68 16.18 -30.02
N ILE A 342 3.80 16.84 -31.18
CA ILE A 342 2.65 17.42 -31.90
C ILE A 342 1.72 16.30 -32.39
N VAL A 343 2.27 15.24 -32.98
CA VAL A 343 1.49 14.08 -33.45
C VAL A 343 0.76 13.43 -32.29
N ALA A 344 1.41 13.25 -31.13
CA ALA A 344 0.78 12.69 -29.94
C ALA A 344 -0.41 13.55 -29.47
N ILE A 345 -0.24 14.87 -29.35
CA ILE A 345 -1.31 15.79 -28.92
C ILE A 345 -2.49 15.79 -29.88
N LEU A 346 -2.23 15.89 -31.20
CA LEU A 346 -3.30 15.90 -32.21
C LEU A 346 -4.04 14.56 -32.26
N PHE A 347 -3.31 13.46 -32.16
CA PHE A 347 -3.89 12.13 -32.20
C PHE A 347 -4.73 11.84 -30.96
N GLU A 348 -4.20 12.10 -29.77
CA GLU A 348 -4.91 11.91 -28.50
C GLU A 348 -6.19 12.76 -28.46
N GLY A 349 -6.11 14.05 -28.81
CA GLY A 349 -7.22 14.98 -28.69
C GLY A 349 -8.35 14.81 -29.73
N PHE A 350 -8.05 14.40 -30.96
CA PHE A 350 -9.06 14.32 -32.02
C PHE A 350 -9.56 12.90 -32.32
N PHE A 351 -8.73 11.87 -32.12
CA PHE A 351 -9.00 10.54 -32.68
C PHE A 351 -9.09 9.41 -31.66
N VAL A 352 -8.59 9.59 -30.44
CA VAL A 352 -8.42 8.48 -29.49
C VAL A 352 -9.44 8.47 -28.36
N ASP A 353 -9.96 9.63 -27.93
CA ASP A 353 -10.91 9.74 -26.80
C ASP A 353 -12.10 8.78 -26.91
N GLU A 354 -12.74 8.70 -28.09
CA GLU A 354 -13.85 7.75 -28.32
C GLU A 354 -13.41 6.29 -28.18
N THR A 355 -12.23 5.93 -28.71
CA THR A 355 -11.73 4.56 -28.59
C THR A 355 -11.33 4.18 -27.18
N LEU A 356 -10.83 5.12 -26.38
CA LEU A 356 -10.53 4.86 -24.97
C LEU A 356 -11.80 4.59 -24.19
N VAL A 357 -12.87 5.34 -24.48
CA VAL A 357 -14.20 5.08 -23.91
C VAL A 357 -14.72 3.71 -24.34
N ASP A 358 -14.58 3.33 -25.62
CA ASP A 358 -15.03 2.03 -26.10
C ASP A 358 -14.25 0.86 -25.47
N VAL A 359 -12.91 0.99 -25.34
CA VAL A 359 -12.11 -0.02 -24.62
C VAL A 359 -12.54 -0.11 -23.16
N PHE A 360 -12.72 1.03 -22.49
CA PHE A 360 -13.12 1.08 -21.09
C PHE A 360 -14.49 0.42 -20.87
N ASP A 361 -15.50 0.79 -21.66
CA ASP A 361 -16.85 0.26 -21.57
C ASP A 361 -16.91 -1.23 -21.94
N ALA A 362 -16.19 -1.68 -22.97
CA ALA A 362 -16.14 -3.10 -23.35
C ALA A 362 -15.52 -3.98 -22.25
N VAL A 363 -14.49 -3.49 -21.55
CA VAL A 363 -13.91 -4.21 -20.40
C VAL A 363 -14.93 -4.31 -19.26
N LEU A 364 -15.68 -3.24 -18.97
CA LEU A 364 -16.75 -3.31 -17.96
C LEU A 364 -17.82 -4.36 -18.31
N ILE A 365 -18.21 -4.45 -19.59
CA ILE A 365 -19.18 -5.45 -20.06
C ILE A 365 -18.65 -6.87 -19.90
N ASN A 366 -17.42 -7.13 -20.35
CA ASN A 366 -16.78 -8.45 -20.20
C ASN A 366 -16.66 -8.88 -18.73
N GLU A 367 -16.46 -7.93 -17.82
CA GLU A 367 -16.39 -8.18 -16.37
C GLU A 367 -17.77 -8.25 -15.69
N GLY A 368 -18.86 -8.29 -16.46
CA GLY A 368 -20.22 -8.46 -15.95
C GLY A 368 -20.86 -7.20 -15.38
N LEU A 369 -20.30 -6.02 -15.67
CA LEU A 369 -20.84 -4.71 -15.26
C LEU A 369 -21.57 -3.98 -16.41
N GLY A 370 -22.19 -4.75 -17.30
CA GLY A 370 -22.98 -4.20 -18.42
C GLY A 370 -24.16 -3.34 -17.96
N ASP A 371 -24.70 -3.59 -16.77
CA ASP A 371 -25.75 -2.78 -16.14
C ASP A 371 -25.29 -1.33 -15.90
N LEU A 372 -24.03 -1.12 -15.52
CA LEU A 372 -23.46 0.22 -15.32
C LEU A 372 -23.26 0.94 -16.66
N VAL A 373 -22.80 0.22 -17.69
CA VAL A 373 -22.56 0.77 -19.03
C VAL A 373 -23.86 1.12 -19.74
N SER A 374 -24.93 0.34 -19.53
CA SER A 374 -26.26 0.57 -20.12
C SER A 374 -26.86 1.93 -19.76
N ARG A 375 -26.42 2.55 -18.64
CA ARG A 375 -26.82 3.90 -18.23
C ARG A 375 -26.27 4.99 -19.15
N GLY A 376 -25.13 4.73 -19.80
CA GLY A 376 -24.38 5.73 -20.58
C GLY A 376 -24.30 5.48 -22.09
N ARG A 377 -24.84 4.34 -22.57
CA ARG A 377 -25.01 4.00 -23.99
C ARG A 377 -26.00 2.85 -24.17
N GLN A 378 -26.61 2.75 -25.35
CA GLN A 378 -27.43 1.59 -25.72
C GLN A 378 -26.52 0.38 -25.99
N LEU A 379 -26.90 -0.78 -25.46
CA LEU A 379 -26.19 -2.05 -25.65
C LEU A 379 -27.03 -2.98 -26.52
N ASP A 380 -26.39 -3.65 -27.47
CA ASP A 380 -27.00 -4.73 -28.24
C ASP A 380 -26.75 -6.07 -27.53
N PRO A 381 -27.76 -6.68 -26.88
CA PRO A 381 -27.60 -7.94 -26.17
C PRO A 381 -27.42 -9.14 -27.11
N THR A 382 -27.60 -8.97 -28.43
CA THR A 382 -27.46 -10.05 -29.41
C THR A 382 -26.07 -10.13 -30.04
N ALA A 383 -25.20 -9.16 -29.74
CA ALA A 383 -23.86 -9.10 -30.29
C ALA A 383 -22.95 -10.21 -29.73
N GLU A 384 -22.10 -10.77 -30.60
CA GLU A 384 -21.17 -11.86 -30.26
C GLU A 384 -20.08 -11.45 -29.26
N ASP A 385 -19.65 -10.18 -29.28
CA ASP A 385 -18.51 -9.67 -28.52
C ASP A 385 -18.86 -8.37 -27.80
N ALA A 386 -18.25 -8.11 -26.64
CA ALA A 386 -18.49 -6.88 -25.88
C ALA A 386 -18.21 -5.61 -26.71
N VAL A 387 -17.16 -5.58 -27.53
CA VAL A 387 -16.85 -4.43 -28.41
C VAL A 387 -17.94 -4.23 -29.47
N LYS A 388 -18.51 -5.30 -30.02
CA LYS A 388 -19.60 -5.23 -31.01
C LYS A 388 -20.95 -4.87 -30.37
N SER A 389 -21.13 -5.17 -29.08
CA SER A 389 -22.35 -4.83 -28.31
C SER A 389 -22.50 -3.32 -28.05
N LEU A 390 -21.42 -2.56 -28.24
CA LEU A 390 -21.35 -1.14 -27.96
C LEU A 390 -22.07 -0.29 -29.03
N GLY A 391 -23.26 0.24 -28.70
CA GLY A 391 -23.94 1.26 -29.51
C GLY A 391 -23.35 2.67 -29.33
N LYS A 392 -23.89 3.70 -30.00
CA LYS A 392 -23.37 5.08 -29.86
C LYS A 392 -23.50 5.60 -28.41
N PRO A 393 -22.46 6.26 -27.84
CA PRO A 393 -22.53 6.83 -26.49
C PRO A 393 -23.62 7.91 -26.37
N THR A 394 -24.47 7.82 -25.33
CA THR A 394 -25.46 8.86 -25.02
C THR A 394 -24.89 9.95 -24.10
N ILE A 395 -23.88 9.61 -23.30
CA ILE A 395 -23.09 10.55 -22.50
C ILE A 395 -21.79 10.88 -23.26
N SER A 396 -21.37 12.15 -23.21
CA SER A 396 -20.16 12.66 -23.88
C SER A 396 -18.97 11.69 -23.76
N SER A 397 -18.39 11.32 -24.89
CA SER A 397 -17.25 10.40 -25.05
C SER A 397 -15.89 11.02 -24.69
N VAL A 398 -15.88 12.05 -23.85
CA VAL A 398 -14.65 12.70 -23.40
C VAL A 398 -13.98 11.81 -22.35
N TYR A 399 -12.84 11.23 -22.68
CA TYR A 399 -12.08 10.36 -21.79
C TYR A 399 -11.21 11.18 -20.82
N ALA A 400 -10.59 12.26 -21.28
CA ALA A 400 -9.88 13.22 -20.44
C ALA A 400 -10.16 14.66 -20.90
N PRO A 401 -10.89 15.49 -20.11
CA PRO A 401 -11.17 16.86 -20.53
C PRO A 401 -9.89 17.71 -20.56
N PHE A 402 -9.58 18.28 -21.72
CA PHE A 402 -8.52 19.28 -21.88
C PHE A 402 -8.72 20.44 -20.89
N SER A 403 -7.69 20.75 -20.11
CA SER A 403 -7.69 21.89 -19.18
C SER A 403 -6.47 22.78 -19.42
N LEU A 404 -6.70 24.05 -19.80
CA LEU A 404 -5.64 25.05 -19.98
C LEU A 404 -4.75 25.19 -18.73
N ARG A 405 -5.33 24.95 -17.55
CA ARG A 405 -4.59 24.93 -16.29
C ARG A 405 -3.51 23.84 -16.26
N GLN A 406 -3.76 22.67 -16.85
CA GLN A 406 -2.77 21.59 -16.91
C GLN A 406 -1.58 21.97 -17.80
N ILE A 407 -1.84 22.64 -18.92
CA ILE A 407 -0.79 23.10 -19.83
C ILE A 407 0.09 24.13 -19.11
N VAL A 408 -0.52 25.10 -18.43
CA VAL A 408 0.22 26.10 -17.65
C VAL A 408 1.05 25.45 -16.54
N GLU A 409 0.47 24.50 -15.80
CA GLU A 409 1.20 23.78 -14.75
C GLU A 409 2.32 22.89 -15.32
N PHE A 410 2.11 22.27 -16.47
CA PHE A 410 3.15 21.52 -17.19
C PHE A 410 4.32 22.43 -17.57
N VAL A 411 4.04 23.62 -18.13
CA VAL A 411 5.06 24.62 -18.46
C VAL A 411 5.81 25.08 -17.21
N ILE A 412 5.12 25.27 -16.08
CA ILE A 412 5.73 25.62 -14.79
C ILE A 412 6.60 24.48 -14.24
N LEU A 413 6.24 23.22 -14.50
CA LEU A 413 6.98 22.04 -14.04
C LEU A 413 8.16 21.67 -14.97
N LEU A 414 8.19 22.17 -16.20
CA LEU A 414 9.22 21.86 -17.20
C LEU A 414 10.65 22.18 -16.72
N PRO A 415 10.94 23.31 -16.04
CA PRO A 415 12.28 23.61 -15.51
C PRO A 415 12.82 22.54 -14.55
N LEU A 416 11.96 21.70 -13.98
CA LEU A 416 12.37 20.62 -13.10
C LEU A 416 13.24 19.57 -13.81
N ASN A 417 13.02 19.37 -15.11
CA ASN A 417 13.81 18.45 -15.93
C ASN A 417 15.26 18.92 -16.14
N LEU A 418 15.60 20.16 -15.78
CA LEU A 418 16.97 20.69 -15.87
C LEU A 418 17.90 20.09 -14.81
N VAL A 419 17.35 19.44 -13.77
CA VAL A 419 18.14 18.72 -12.75
C VAL A 419 18.32 17.27 -13.20
N PRO A 420 19.54 16.83 -13.57
CA PRO A 420 19.78 15.46 -14.01
C PRO A 420 19.44 14.45 -12.90
N PHE A 421 18.99 13.26 -13.29
CA PHE A 421 18.62 12.11 -12.44
C PHE A 421 17.45 12.31 -11.48
N VAL A 422 17.26 13.50 -10.90
CA VAL A 422 16.18 13.79 -9.94
C VAL A 422 14.99 14.49 -10.61
N GLY A 423 15.28 15.35 -11.59
CA GLY A 423 14.28 16.18 -12.24
C GLY A 423 13.20 15.39 -12.97
N VAL A 424 13.62 14.43 -13.80
CA VAL A 424 12.69 13.62 -14.63
C VAL A 424 11.78 12.73 -13.77
N PRO A 425 12.28 11.94 -12.79
CA PRO A 425 11.39 11.16 -11.93
C PRO A 425 10.41 12.04 -11.14
N LEU A 426 10.86 13.18 -10.61
CA LEU A 426 10.00 14.08 -9.85
C LEU A 426 8.96 14.76 -10.74
N PHE A 427 9.33 15.13 -11.97
CA PHE A 427 8.42 15.66 -12.97
C PHE A 427 7.33 14.65 -13.33
N LEU A 428 7.70 13.39 -13.59
CA LEU A 428 6.75 12.31 -13.91
C LEU A 428 5.82 12.03 -12.73
N PHE A 429 6.32 12.06 -11.51
CA PHE A 429 5.49 11.87 -10.31
C PHE A 429 4.49 13.02 -10.08
N LEU A 430 4.94 14.27 -10.23
CA LEU A 430 4.09 15.46 -10.05
C LEU A 430 3.03 15.60 -11.15
N THR A 431 3.39 15.28 -12.39
CA THR A 431 2.43 15.22 -13.50
C THR A 431 1.47 14.05 -13.34
N GLY A 432 1.95 12.87 -12.94
CA GLY A 432 1.15 11.69 -12.58
C GLY A 432 0.12 11.96 -11.49
N TYR A 433 0.46 12.77 -10.47
CA TYR A 433 -0.48 13.19 -9.42
C TYR A 433 -1.74 13.87 -9.97
N ARG A 434 -1.61 14.62 -11.07
CA ARG A 434 -2.75 15.29 -11.71
C ARG A 434 -3.37 14.48 -12.82
N ALA A 435 -2.56 13.77 -13.61
CA ALA A 435 -3.02 12.97 -14.73
C ALA A 435 -3.81 11.73 -14.28
N GLY A 436 -3.38 11.09 -13.18
CA GLY A 436 -3.94 9.84 -12.68
C GLY A 436 -5.47 9.78 -12.57
N PRO A 437 -6.13 10.73 -11.90
CA PRO A 437 -7.58 10.73 -11.77
C PRO A 437 -8.36 10.84 -13.09
N PHE A 438 -7.74 11.33 -14.18
CA PHE A 438 -8.42 11.44 -15.47
C PHE A 438 -8.69 10.09 -16.13
N HIS A 439 -7.88 9.07 -15.86
CA HIS A 439 -8.14 7.71 -16.37
C HIS A 439 -9.44 7.08 -15.82
N HIS A 440 -10.01 7.63 -14.73
CA HIS A 440 -11.30 7.20 -14.18
C HIS A 440 -12.45 8.15 -14.51
N TRP A 441 -12.24 9.11 -15.41
CA TRP A 441 -13.27 10.09 -15.75
C TRP A 441 -14.56 9.43 -16.26
N ARG A 442 -14.44 8.41 -17.12
CA ARG A 442 -15.59 7.64 -17.64
C ARG A 442 -16.38 6.97 -16.51
N TYR A 443 -15.68 6.34 -15.55
CA TYR A 443 -16.31 5.76 -14.36
C TYR A 443 -17.10 6.80 -13.55
N PHE A 444 -16.52 7.97 -13.29
CA PHE A 444 -17.22 9.05 -12.57
C PHE A 444 -18.45 9.57 -13.33
N LYS A 445 -18.41 9.56 -14.66
CA LYS A 445 -19.55 9.95 -15.51
C LYS A 445 -20.67 8.91 -15.48
N LEU A 446 -20.35 7.62 -15.55
CA LEU A 446 -21.35 6.53 -15.47
C LEU A 446 -22.07 6.51 -14.11
N HIS A 447 -21.38 6.90 -13.04
CA HIS A 447 -21.98 7.05 -11.70
C HIS A 447 -22.63 8.42 -11.44
N GLY A 448 -22.50 9.38 -12.36
CA GLY A 448 -23.11 10.71 -12.20
C GLY A 448 -22.53 11.55 -11.06
N PHE A 449 -21.27 11.36 -10.68
CA PHE A 449 -20.66 12.07 -9.54
C PHE A 449 -20.68 13.60 -9.74
N SER A 450 -21.05 14.32 -8.68
CA SER A 450 -20.89 15.77 -8.61
C SER A 450 -19.41 16.16 -8.51
N LYS A 451 -19.08 17.42 -8.81
CA LYS A 451 -17.69 17.92 -8.68
C LYS A 451 -17.13 17.74 -7.26
N LYS A 452 -17.96 17.91 -6.24
CA LYS A 452 -17.56 17.78 -4.83
C LYS A 452 -17.30 16.33 -4.44
N GLU A 453 -18.23 15.43 -4.78
CA GLU A 453 -18.10 13.99 -4.49
C GLU A 453 -16.88 13.39 -5.18
N ARG A 454 -16.65 13.76 -6.45
CA ARG A 454 -15.47 13.31 -7.19
C ARG A 454 -14.17 13.74 -6.52
N SER A 455 -14.08 15.00 -6.09
CA SER A 455 -12.87 15.50 -5.40
C SER A 455 -12.62 14.76 -4.08
N GLU A 456 -13.67 14.47 -3.31
CA GLU A 456 -13.51 13.69 -2.07
C GLU A 456 -13.14 12.24 -2.36
N TYR A 457 -13.77 11.62 -3.37
CA TYR A 457 -13.47 10.26 -3.79
C TYR A 457 -12.02 10.09 -4.26
N ILE A 458 -11.51 11.06 -5.03
CA ILE A 458 -10.13 11.10 -5.50
C ILE A 458 -9.18 11.32 -4.32
N ARG A 459 -9.49 12.25 -3.41
CA ARG A 459 -8.63 12.59 -2.25
C ARG A 459 -8.32 11.37 -1.38
N GLN A 460 -9.32 10.52 -1.14
CA GLN A 460 -9.15 9.28 -0.36
C GLN A 460 -8.21 8.26 -1.02
N ARG A 461 -7.98 8.36 -2.34
CA ARG A 461 -7.18 7.41 -3.13
C ARG A 461 -6.07 8.09 -3.93
N GLN A 462 -5.67 9.31 -3.51
CA GLN A 462 -4.80 10.17 -4.30
C GLN A 462 -3.49 9.47 -4.67
N LEU A 463 -2.83 8.79 -3.72
CA LEU A 463 -1.58 8.08 -3.96
C LEU A 463 -1.73 6.97 -5.02
N LYS A 464 -2.84 6.24 -5.02
CA LYS A 464 -3.11 5.18 -6.02
C LYS A 464 -3.28 5.78 -7.41
N TYR A 465 -4.01 6.89 -7.51
CA TYR A 465 -4.15 7.63 -8.76
C TYR A 465 -2.82 8.20 -9.24
N THR A 466 -2.03 8.82 -8.34
CA THR A 466 -0.70 9.35 -8.66
C THR A 466 0.19 8.27 -9.24
N TRP A 467 0.29 7.11 -8.58
CA TRP A 467 1.13 6.02 -9.06
C TRP A 467 0.65 5.47 -10.41
N PHE A 468 -0.65 5.22 -10.56
CA PHE A 468 -1.24 4.77 -11.83
C PHE A 468 -0.93 5.75 -12.97
N GLY A 469 -1.09 7.06 -12.73
CA GLY A 469 -0.76 8.10 -13.70
C GLY A 469 0.73 8.16 -14.03
N THR A 470 1.61 8.05 -13.03
CA THR A 470 3.06 8.05 -13.24
C THR A 470 3.49 6.86 -14.10
N VAL A 471 3.04 5.64 -13.80
CA VAL A 471 3.38 4.45 -14.58
C VAL A 471 2.83 4.53 -15.99
N ALA A 472 1.59 5.00 -16.16
CA ALA A 472 1.00 5.24 -17.48
C ALA A 472 1.85 6.22 -18.32
N MET A 473 2.28 7.33 -17.72
CA MET A 473 3.14 8.32 -18.39
C MET A 473 4.51 7.73 -18.75
N VAL A 474 5.12 6.93 -17.87
CA VAL A 474 6.39 6.25 -18.15
C VAL A 474 6.26 5.31 -19.34
N LEU A 475 5.19 4.51 -19.40
CA LEU A 475 4.96 3.60 -20.53
C LEU A 475 4.70 4.36 -21.84
N GLN A 476 4.06 5.52 -21.77
CA GLN A 476 3.86 6.39 -22.93
C GLN A 476 5.16 7.00 -23.47
N LEU A 477 6.24 7.06 -22.66
CA LEU A 477 7.56 7.52 -23.13
C LEU A 477 8.20 6.54 -24.12
N VAL A 478 7.74 5.28 -24.19
CA VAL A 478 8.28 4.29 -25.11
C VAL A 478 7.94 4.67 -26.56
N PRO A 479 8.91 5.08 -27.39
CA PRO A 479 8.65 5.56 -28.73
C PRO A 479 7.98 4.47 -29.59
N GLY A 480 7.00 4.86 -30.40
CA GLY A 480 6.29 3.95 -31.31
C GLY A 480 5.24 3.04 -30.65
N LEU A 481 5.24 2.88 -29.34
CA LEU A 481 4.26 2.07 -28.59
C LEU A 481 3.25 2.90 -27.79
N SER A 482 3.33 4.23 -27.84
CA SER A 482 2.46 5.13 -27.06
C SER A 482 0.97 4.85 -27.24
N MET A 483 0.49 4.66 -28.48
CA MET A 483 -0.93 4.34 -28.75
C MET A 483 -1.34 2.99 -28.15
N PHE A 484 -0.47 1.99 -28.28
CA PHE A 484 -0.74 0.69 -27.71
C PHE A 484 -0.84 0.78 -26.17
N PHE A 485 0.11 1.47 -25.53
CA PHE A 485 0.08 1.69 -24.08
C PHE A 485 -1.08 2.57 -23.62
N LEU A 486 -1.56 3.48 -24.45
CA LEU A 486 -2.74 4.30 -24.14
C LEU A 486 -4.01 3.44 -24.07
N LEU A 487 -4.21 2.51 -25.02
CA LEU A 487 -5.34 1.56 -25.00
C LEU A 487 -5.22 0.55 -23.86
N THR A 488 -4.03 -0.02 -23.61
CA THR A 488 -3.83 -0.97 -22.50
C THR A 488 -3.99 -0.29 -21.14
N THR A 489 -3.59 0.98 -21.01
CA THR A 489 -3.85 1.79 -19.81
C THR A 489 -5.35 2.04 -19.63
N ALA A 490 -6.10 2.26 -20.71
CA ALA A 490 -7.56 2.35 -20.66
C ALA A 490 -8.19 1.05 -20.15
N ALA A 491 -7.76 -0.10 -20.68
CA ALA A 491 -8.20 -1.41 -20.21
C ALA A 491 -7.85 -1.65 -18.74
N GLY A 492 -6.62 -1.32 -18.32
CA GLY A 492 -6.18 -1.42 -16.93
C GLY A 492 -6.97 -0.51 -15.99
N SER A 493 -7.32 0.70 -16.44
CA SER A 493 -8.18 1.61 -15.66
C SER A 493 -9.61 1.06 -15.52
N ALA A 494 -10.14 0.38 -16.53
CA ALA A 494 -11.44 -0.26 -16.47
C ALA A 494 -11.43 -1.48 -15.54
N LEU A 495 -10.40 -2.33 -15.59
CA LEU A 495 -10.21 -3.42 -14.62
C LEU A 495 -10.07 -2.90 -13.19
N TRP A 496 -9.40 -1.77 -13.00
CA TRP A 496 -9.36 -1.12 -11.70
C TRP A 496 -10.77 -0.70 -11.25
N ALA A 497 -11.54 -0.08 -12.14
CA ALA A 497 -12.92 0.32 -11.88
C ALA A 497 -13.82 -0.88 -11.56
N THR A 498 -13.64 -2.03 -12.21
CA THR A 498 -14.44 -3.24 -11.96
C THR A 498 -14.19 -3.79 -10.56
N ARG A 499 -12.92 -3.85 -10.14
CA ARG A 499 -12.54 -4.26 -8.78
C ARG A 499 -13.14 -3.32 -7.74
N MET A 500 -13.09 -2.00 -7.99
CA MET A 500 -13.71 -1.01 -7.10
C MET A 500 -15.22 -1.18 -6.99
N GLU A 501 -15.90 -1.42 -8.11
CA GLU A 501 -17.34 -1.60 -8.16
C GLU A 501 -17.78 -2.90 -7.48
N ARG A 502 -17.09 -4.03 -7.74
CA ARG A 502 -17.35 -5.31 -7.06
C ARG A 502 -17.16 -5.18 -5.55
N ALA A 503 -16.07 -4.54 -5.10
CA ALA A 503 -15.84 -4.29 -3.69
C ALA A 503 -16.91 -3.38 -3.07
N LYS A 504 -17.46 -2.42 -3.83
CA LYS A 504 -18.58 -1.59 -3.40
C LYS A 504 -19.86 -2.42 -3.25
N ARG A 505 -20.24 -3.20 -4.27
CA ARG A 505 -21.43 -4.08 -4.23
C ARG A 505 -21.37 -5.09 -3.08
N ILE A 506 -20.21 -5.67 -2.80
CA ILE A 506 -20.02 -6.59 -1.66
C ILE A 506 -20.26 -5.87 -0.34
N ARG A 507 -19.71 -4.66 -0.15
CA ARG A 507 -19.96 -3.87 1.07
C ARG A 507 -21.43 -3.52 1.21
N ASP A 508 -22.07 -3.07 0.13
CA ASP A 508 -23.49 -2.72 0.14
C ASP A 508 -24.36 -3.94 0.49
N ALA A 509 -24.06 -5.12 -0.07
CA ALA A 509 -24.75 -6.38 0.23
C ALA A 509 -24.54 -6.86 1.68
N VAL A 510 -23.34 -6.66 2.25
CA VAL A 510 -23.06 -6.98 3.65
C VAL A 510 -23.83 -6.04 4.59
N MET A 511 -23.88 -4.75 4.28
CA MET A 511 -24.65 -3.77 5.04
C MET A 511 -26.15 -4.08 5.00
N GLU A 512 -26.69 -4.43 3.83
CA GLU A 512 -28.09 -4.82 3.69
C GLU A 512 -28.43 -6.08 4.49
N ARG A 513 -27.53 -7.08 4.50
CA ARG A 513 -27.70 -8.29 5.33
C ARG A 513 -27.67 -7.97 6.83
N SER A 514 -26.77 -7.09 7.29
CA SER A 514 -26.72 -6.69 8.70
C SER A 514 -27.96 -5.90 9.13
N ASP A 515 -28.51 -5.06 8.25
CA ASP A 515 -29.73 -4.30 8.53
C ASP A 515 -30.96 -5.24 8.62
N LEU A 516 -31.01 -6.28 7.79
CA LEU A 516 -32.07 -7.31 7.85
C LEU A 516 -31.99 -8.17 9.12
N GLU A 517 -30.79 -8.59 9.54
CA GLU A 517 -30.60 -9.32 10.81
C GLU A 517 -30.99 -8.46 12.02
N SER A 518 -30.60 -7.17 12.03
CA SER A 518 -31.02 -6.22 13.07
C SER A 518 -32.54 -6.02 13.11
N TYR A 519 -33.23 -6.05 11.97
CA TYR A 519 -34.69 -5.92 11.92
C TYR A 519 -35.41 -7.16 12.48
N GLN A 520 -34.90 -8.37 12.22
CA GLN A 520 -35.49 -9.61 12.73
C GLN A 520 -35.43 -9.70 14.26
N ASP A 521 -34.32 -9.30 14.88
CA ASP A 521 -34.15 -9.31 16.34
C ASP A 521 -35.13 -8.35 17.05
N HIS A 522 -35.55 -7.26 16.40
CA HIS A 522 -36.55 -6.34 16.95
C HIS A 522 -38.00 -6.83 16.81
N THR A 523 -38.27 -7.80 15.94
CA THR A 523 -39.62 -8.37 15.78
C THR A 523 -39.85 -9.65 16.59
N ALA A 524 -38.77 -10.25 17.12
CA ALA A 524 -38.81 -11.49 17.91
C ALA A 524 -38.80 -11.25 19.44
N ALA A 525 -38.74 -10.00 19.89
CA ALA A 525 -38.91 -9.57 21.29
C ALA A 525 -40.28 -8.92 21.48
#